data_AF-A0A0N0PAB8-F1
#
_entry.id   AF-A0A0N0PAB8-F1
#
_cell.length_a   1.000
_cell.length_b   1.000
_cell.length_c   1.000
_cell.angle_alpha   90.00
_cell.angle_beta   90.00
_cell.angle_gamma   90.00
#
_symmetry.space_group_name_H-M   'P 1'
#
loop_
_entity.id
_entity.type
_entity.pdbx_description
1 polymer ?
#
loop_
_entity_poly.entity_id
_entity_poly.type
_entity_poly.pdbx_seq_one_letter_code
_entity_poly.pdbx_strand_id
1 'polypeptide(L)'
;MKGFGTDEKAIIQVLTRRSNEQRLRIAFEFKTLYGKSKPTVVPVNPFDPREDAAVLRKAMKGFGTDEKAIIQVLTRRSNEQRLRIAFEFKTLYGKDLVSDLKSETSGKFEDLLVALMTPLPQFYAKELHDATAGIGTDEDVLIEVMCTMSNHEIHVIKQAYTASDLRVPLLEDDLRGDTSGNFKRLMTSLCMVSTFLDNN
;
A
#
# COMPACT_ATOMS: atom_id res chain seq x y z
N MET A 1 -5.59 11.82 17.07
CA MET A 1 -5.27 10.38 16.88
C MET A 1 -4.26 9.87 17.91
N LYS A 2 -4.48 10.08 19.22
CA LYS A 2 -3.82 9.29 20.29
C LYS A 2 -4.95 8.74 21.16
N GLY A 3 -4.99 7.43 21.39
CA GLY A 3 -6.08 6.73 22.06
C GLY A 3 -6.74 5.67 21.17
N PHE A 4 -7.76 4.99 21.68
CA PHE A 4 -8.55 4.01 20.93
C PHE A 4 -9.59 4.74 20.06
N GLY A 5 -9.61 4.44 18.75
CA GLY A 5 -10.52 5.07 17.78
C GLY A 5 -10.01 6.39 17.19
N THR A 6 -10.62 6.77 16.06
CA THR A 6 -10.33 8.00 15.31
C THR A 6 -11.47 9.00 15.51
N ASP A 7 -11.15 10.23 15.93
CA ASP A 7 -12.14 11.31 15.96
C ASP A 7 -12.28 11.92 14.56
N GLU A 8 -13.04 11.22 13.72
CA GLU A 8 -13.32 11.60 12.33
C GLU A 8 -13.96 12.99 12.23
N LYS A 9 -14.81 13.36 13.19
CA LYS A 9 -15.44 14.69 13.23
C LYS A 9 -14.42 15.80 13.42
N ALA A 10 -13.43 15.58 14.30
CA ALA A 10 -12.33 16.51 14.50
C ALA A 10 -11.45 16.59 13.25
N ILE A 11 -11.14 15.46 12.60
CA ILE A 11 -10.34 15.42 11.35
C ILE A 11 -11.07 16.19 10.24
N ILE A 12 -12.35 15.89 9.99
CA ILE A 12 -13.16 16.57 8.99
C ILE A 12 -13.26 18.06 9.32
N GLN A 13 -13.45 18.47 10.57
CA GLN A 13 -13.48 19.90 10.92
C GLN A 13 -12.13 20.59 10.67
N VAL A 14 -11.02 19.96 11.02
CA VAL A 14 -9.67 20.50 10.76
C VAL A 14 -9.41 20.61 9.25
N LEU A 15 -9.82 19.59 8.48
CA LEU A 15 -9.61 19.53 7.04
C LEU A 15 -10.61 20.35 6.22
N THR A 16 -11.79 20.70 6.75
CA THR A 16 -12.82 21.44 5.99
C THR A 16 -12.96 22.90 6.41
N ARG A 17 -12.62 23.27 7.66
CA ARG A 17 -12.83 24.64 8.18
C ARG A 17 -11.57 25.52 8.23
N ARG A 18 -10.41 24.98 7.85
CA ARG A 18 -9.14 25.73 7.84
C ARG A 18 -8.79 26.20 6.44
N SER A 19 -8.14 27.35 6.32
CA SER A 19 -7.56 27.81 5.05
C SER A 19 -6.38 26.93 4.62
N ASN A 20 -5.99 26.97 3.35
CA ASN A 20 -4.87 26.17 2.84
C ASN A 20 -3.56 26.47 3.62
N GLU A 21 -3.29 27.73 3.92
CA GLU A 21 -2.12 28.14 4.71
C GLU A 21 -2.13 27.56 6.12
N GLN A 22 -3.29 27.56 6.78
CA GLN A 22 -3.45 26.95 8.11
C GLN A 22 -3.28 25.44 8.06
N ARG A 23 -3.79 24.77 7.02
CA ARG A 23 -3.62 23.32 6.84
C ARG A 23 -2.15 22.97 6.62
N LEU A 24 -1.42 23.74 5.80
CA LEU A 24 0.00 23.56 5.56
C LEU A 24 0.81 23.72 6.85
N ARG A 25 0.50 24.72 7.66
CA ARG A 25 1.15 24.94 8.96
C ARG A 25 0.88 23.79 9.93
N ILE A 26 -0.36 23.34 10.03
CA ILE A 26 -0.74 22.18 10.87
C ILE A 26 -0.03 20.91 10.39
N ALA A 27 0.01 20.66 9.09
CA ALA A 27 0.70 19.50 8.51
C ALA A 27 2.21 19.56 8.77
N PHE A 28 2.83 20.74 8.66
CA PHE A 28 4.24 20.96 8.98
C PHE A 28 4.51 20.71 10.47
N GLU A 29 3.75 21.32 11.37
CA GLU A 29 3.88 21.14 12.81
C GLU A 29 3.65 19.67 13.22
N PHE A 30 2.65 19.00 12.64
CA PHE A 30 2.41 17.58 12.87
C PHE A 30 3.59 16.72 12.41
N LYS A 31 4.13 16.98 11.21
CA LYS A 31 5.33 16.28 10.70
C LYS A 31 6.55 16.55 11.57
N THR A 32 6.72 17.75 12.11
CA THR A 32 7.82 18.08 13.03
C THR A 32 7.65 17.36 14.39
N LEU A 33 6.44 17.34 14.94
CA LEU A 33 6.14 16.80 16.27
C LEU A 33 6.01 15.27 16.29
N TYR A 34 5.54 14.67 15.19
CA TYR A 34 5.17 13.25 15.12
C TYR A 34 5.71 12.52 13.88
N GLY A 35 6.26 13.23 12.89
CA GLY A 35 6.66 12.67 11.57
C GLY A 35 7.98 11.91 11.54
N LYS A 36 8.45 11.39 12.67
CA LYS A 36 9.57 10.43 12.72
C LYS A 36 9.04 9.05 13.09
N SER A 37 8.36 8.39 12.16
CA SER A 37 8.21 6.94 12.25
C SER A 37 9.56 6.31 11.89
N LYS A 38 10.16 5.56 12.82
CA LYS A 38 11.35 4.75 12.51
C LYS A 38 10.85 3.47 11.84
N PRO A 39 11.21 3.18 10.58
CA PRO A 39 10.76 1.96 9.92
C PRO A 39 11.27 0.73 10.68
N THR A 40 10.39 -0.23 10.91
CA THR A 40 10.73 -1.49 11.61
C THR A 40 11.48 -2.45 10.71
N VAL A 41 11.18 -2.43 9.41
CA VAL A 41 11.89 -3.19 8.37
C VAL A 41 12.72 -2.21 7.56
N VAL A 42 14.03 -2.46 7.51
CA VAL A 42 15.00 -1.67 6.74
C VAL A 42 15.72 -2.58 5.74
N PRO A 43 16.24 -2.05 4.62
CA PRO A 43 17.03 -2.85 3.69
C PRO A 43 18.21 -3.53 4.40
N VAL A 44 18.40 -4.83 4.13
CA VAL A 44 19.56 -5.56 4.64
C VAL A 44 20.82 -5.19 3.84
N ASN A 45 21.98 -5.24 4.48
CA ASN A 45 23.29 -5.12 3.83
C ASN A 45 24.32 -6.01 4.59
N PRO A 46 25.04 -6.93 3.92
CA PRO A 46 24.98 -7.26 2.49
C PRO A 46 23.65 -7.91 2.08
N PHE A 47 23.27 -7.72 0.82
CA PHE A 47 22.05 -8.29 0.22
C PHE A 47 22.41 -9.15 -0.98
N ASP A 48 22.04 -10.44 -0.93
CA ASP A 48 22.13 -11.36 -2.07
C ASP A 48 20.73 -11.92 -2.39
N PRO A 49 20.07 -11.42 -3.45
CA PRO A 49 18.73 -11.88 -3.84
C PRO A 49 18.71 -13.34 -4.34
N ARG A 50 19.83 -13.87 -4.84
CA ARG A 50 19.90 -15.26 -5.32
C ARG A 50 19.98 -16.24 -4.17
N GLU A 51 20.71 -15.89 -3.12
CA GLU A 51 20.75 -16.68 -1.88
C GLU A 51 19.35 -16.75 -1.25
N ASP A 52 18.69 -15.61 -1.07
CA ASP A 52 17.33 -15.54 -0.54
C ASP A 52 16.34 -16.33 -1.42
N ALA A 53 16.45 -16.24 -2.75
CA ALA A 53 15.63 -17.03 -3.67
C ALA A 53 15.84 -18.55 -3.51
N ALA A 54 17.08 -18.99 -3.27
CA ALA A 54 17.39 -20.39 -3.02
C ALA A 54 16.83 -20.89 -1.69
N VAL A 55 16.89 -20.06 -0.64
CA VAL A 55 16.26 -20.36 0.66
C VAL A 55 14.75 -20.53 0.48
N LEU A 56 14.08 -19.59 -0.20
CA LEU A 56 12.64 -19.66 -0.47
C LEU A 56 12.28 -20.90 -1.31
N ARG A 57 13.08 -21.21 -2.34
CA ARG A 57 12.84 -22.40 -3.17
C ARG A 57 12.95 -23.69 -2.36
N LYS A 58 13.92 -23.76 -1.45
CA LYS A 58 14.08 -24.91 -0.55
C LYS A 58 12.92 -25.02 0.43
N ALA A 59 12.45 -23.90 0.97
CA ALA A 59 11.34 -23.85 1.92
C ALA A 59 10.00 -24.34 1.33
N MET A 60 9.84 -24.19 0.02
CA MET A 60 8.64 -24.55 -0.75
C MET A 60 8.81 -25.81 -1.60
N LYS A 61 9.81 -26.66 -1.31
CA LYS A 61 10.08 -27.88 -2.09
C LYS A 61 9.83 -29.13 -1.25
N GLY A 62 8.95 -29.99 -1.74
CA GLY A 62 8.71 -31.31 -1.17
C GLY A 62 7.30 -31.39 -0.57
N PHE A 63 7.12 -32.26 0.42
CA PHE A 63 5.86 -32.34 1.14
C PHE A 63 5.88 -31.41 2.35
N GLY A 64 4.96 -30.45 2.38
CA GLY A 64 4.89 -29.41 3.40
C GLY A 64 5.78 -28.19 3.12
N THR A 65 5.63 -27.17 3.96
CA THR A 65 6.22 -25.84 3.76
C THR A 65 7.02 -25.41 4.99
N ASP A 66 8.25 -24.93 4.82
CA ASP A 66 9.03 -24.30 5.90
C ASP A 66 8.63 -22.82 6.04
N GLU A 67 7.49 -22.58 6.69
CA GLU A 67 6.94 -21.25 6.93
C GLU A 67 7.92 -20.35 7.70
N LYS A 68 8.74 -20.93 8.57
CA LYS A 68 9.72 -20.18 9.38
C LYS A 68 10.81 -19.58 8.50
N ALA A 69 11.32 -20.33 7.53
CA ALA A 69 12.29 -19.83 6.56
C ALA A 69 11.68 -18.71 5.69
N ILE A 70 10.44 -18.88 5.23
CA ILE A 70 9.71 -17.86 4.46
C ILE A 70 9.58 -16.56 5.27
N ILE A 71 9.11 -16.65 6.52
CA ILE A 71 8.97 -15.50 7.42
C ILE A 71 10.31 -14.81 7.63
N GLN A 72 11.38 -15.57 7.90
CA GLN A 72 12.71 -15.00 8.17
C GLN A 72 13.27 -14.20 6.99
N VAL A 73 13.05 -14.66 5.76
CA VAL A 73 13.47 -13.92 4.56
C VAL A 73 12.55 -12.73 4.35
N LEU A 74 11.25 -12.97 4.15
CA LEU A 74 10.35 -11.91 3.66
C LEU A 74 10.14 -10.80 4.68
N THR A 75 10.00 -11.09 5.97
CA THR A 75 9.76 -10.03 6.98
C THR A 75 11.00 -9.17 7.28
N ARG A 76 12.18 -9.55 6.78
CA ARG A 76 13.47 -8.85 7.04
C ARG A 76 14.07 -8.19 5.80
N ARG A 77 13.34 -8.17 4.69
CA ARG A 77 13.73 -7.51 3.45
C ARG A 77 12.80 -6.35 3.18
N SER A 78 13.35 -5.24 2.67
CA SER A 78 12.51 -4.15 2.15
C SER A 78 11.66 -4.64 0.98
N ASN A 79 10.57 -3.93 0.66
CA ASN A 79 9.74 -4.28 -0.50
C ASN A 79 10.58 -4.34 -1.80
N GLU A 80 11.47 -3.38 -2.02
CA GLU A 80 12.40 -3.38 -3.15
C GLU A 80 13.28 -4.65 -3.20
N GLN A 81 13.85 -5.06 -2.05
CA GLN A 81 14.64 -6.28 -1.96
C GLN A 81 13.78 -7.52 -2.26
N ARG A 82 12.54 -7.59 -1.77
CA ARG A 82 11.61 -8.69 -2.08
C ARG A 82 11.29 -8.78 -3.56
N LEU A 83 11.05 -7.66 -4.22
CA LEU A 83 10.82 -7.62 -5.67
C LEU A 83 12.06 -8.09 -6.43
N ARG A 84 13.27 -7.75 -5.94
CA ARG A 84 14.51 -8.26 -6.51
C ARG A 84 14.68 -9.77 -6.30
N ILE A 85 14.29 -10.29 -5.14
CA ILE A 85 14.27 -11.74 -4.88
C ILE A 85 13.29 -12.43 -5.83
N ALA A 86 12.08 -11.89 -6.02
CA ALA A 86 11.10 -12.44 -6.95
C ALA A 86 11.63 -12.50 -8.39
N PHE A 87 12.31 -11.43 -8.83
CA PHE A 87 12.97 -11.39 -10.14
C PHE A 87 14.03 -12.49 -10.28
N GLU A 88 14.97 -12.60 -9.34
CA GLU A 88 16.01 -13.64 -9.39
C GLU A 88 15.43 -15.06 -9.25
N PHE A 89 14.39 -15.25 -8.44
CA PHE A 89 13.68 -16.52 -8.32
C PHE A 89 13.11 -16.96 -9.67
N LYS A 90 12.51 -16.03 -10.43
CA LYS A 90 12.04 -16.29 -11.79
C LYS A 90 13.18 -16.63 -12.73
N THR A 91 14.29 -15.91 -12.67
CA THR A 91 15.49 -16.17 -13.50
C THR A 91 16.11 -17.54 -13.21
N LEU A 92 16.23 -17.93 -11.94
CA LEU A 92 16.90 -19.16 -11.52
C LEU A 92 16.04 -20.42 -11.73
N TYR A 93 14.72 -20.31 -11.54
CA TYR A 93 13.84 -21.48 -11.48
C TYR A 93 12.72 -21.49 -12.51
N GLY A 94 12.56 -20.42 -13.30
CA GLY A 94 11.46 -20.28 -14.28
C GLY A 94 10.07 -20.14 -13.66
N LYS A 95 9.98 -20.06 -12.33
CA LYS A 95 8.73 -20.05 -11.54
C LYS A 95 8.42 -18.66 -11.02
N ASP A 96 7.15 -18.34 -10.88
CA ASP A 96 6.73 -17.10 -10.24
C ASP A 96 6.71 -17.28 -8.72
N LEU A 97 7.44 -16.42 -8.00
CA LEU A 97 7.59 -16.56 -6.55
C LEU A 97 6.24 -16.37 -5.83
N VAL A 98 5.41 -15.42 -6.25
CA VAL A 98 4.13 -15.16 -5.61
C VAL A 98 3.18 -16.35 -5.81
N SER A 99 3.13 -16.90 -7.02
CA SER A 99 2.36 -18.12 -7.32
C SER A 99 2.82 -19.32 -6.50
N ASP A 100 4.14 -19.54 -6.36
CA ASP A 100 4.67 -20.64 -5.53
C ASP A 100 4.30 -20.41 -4.04
N LEU A 101 4.38 -19.17 -3.52
CA LEU A 101 3.96 -18.86 -2.14
C LEU A 101 2.46 -19.15 -1.91
N LYS A 102 1.60 -18.80 -2.88
CA LYS A 102 0.16 -19.05 -2.81
C LYS A 102 -0.20 -20.54 -2.88
N SER A 103 0.57 -21.36 -3.61
CA SER A 103 0.30 -22.81 -3.64
C SER A 103 0.73 -23.53 -2.36
N GLU A 104 1.65 -22.94 -1.60
CA GLU A 104 2.27 -23.57 -0.42
C GLU A 104 1.74 -23.03 0.92
N THR A 105 0.90 -21.99 0.89
CA THR A 105 0.32 -21.35 2.08
C THR A 105 -1.19 -21.13 1.90
N SER A 106 -1.90 -20.78 2.97
CA SER A 106 -3.33 -20.49 2.90
C SER A 106 -3.81 -19.50 3.95
N GLY A 107 -5.00 -18.93 3.74
CA GLY A 107 -5.67 -18.02 4.68
C GLY A 107 -4.85 -16.75 4.95
N LYS A 108 -4.97 -16.20 6.16
CA LYS A 108 -4.32 -14.92 6.53
C LYS A 108 -2.81 -14.90 6.35
N PHE A 109 -2.17 -16.07 6.44
CA PHE A 109 -0.73 -16.15 6.22
C PHE A 109 -0.39 -15.95 4.74
N GLU A 110 -1.13 -16.60 3.83
CA GLU A 110 -1.01 -16.36 2.39
C GLU A 110 -1.26 -14.88 2.06
N ASP A 111 -2.34 -14.30 2.58
CA ASP A 111 -2.71 -12.90 2.34
C ASP A 111 -1.57 -11.94 2.74
N LEU A 112 -0.96 -12.17 3.91
CA LEU A 112 0.19 -11.40 4.38
C LEU A 112 1.40 -11.56 3.45
N LEU A 113 1.72 -12.78 3.03
CA LEU A 113 2.87 -13.03 2.16
C LEU A 113 2.69 -12.36 0.79
N VAL A 114 1.49 -12.46 0.21
CA VAL A 114 1.14 -11.76 -1.03
C VAL A 114 1.28 -10.26 -0.85
N ALA A 115 0.69 -9.68 0.20
CA ALA A 115 0.81 -8.25 0.50
C ALA A 115 2.27 -7.78 0.65
N LEU A 116 3.11 -8.56 1.33
CA LEU A 116 4.54 -8.24 1.49
C LEU A 116 5.30 -8.24 0.16
N MET A 117 4.87 -9.05 -0.81
CA MET A 117 5.48 -9.21 -2.14
C MET A 117 4.91 -8.25 -3.18
N THR A 118 3.74 -7.64 -2.94
CA THR A 118 3.12 -6.69 -3.85
C THR A 118 3.88 -5.36 -3.83
N PRO A 119 4.22 -4.76 -4.99
CA PRO A 119 4.79 -3.42 -4.98
C PRO A 119 3.79 -2.41 -4.41
N LEU A 120 4.29 -1.44 -3.63
CA LEU A 120 3.44 -0.57 -2.82
C LEU A 120 2.31 0.13 -3.60
N PRO A 121 2.53 0.69 -4.81
CA PRO A 121 1.44 1.31 -5.56
C PRO A 121 0.28 0.36 -5.87
N GLN A 122 0.59 -0.88 -6.25
CA GLN A 122 -0.40 -1.92 -6.54
C GLN A 122 -1.11 -2.38 -5.26
N PHE A 123 -0.38 -2.45 -4.14
CA PHE A 123 -0.97 -2.75 -2.83
C PHE A 123 -2.02 -1.69 -2.46
N TYR A 124 -1.63 -0.41 -2.44
CA TYR A 124 -2.56 0.68 -2.12
C TYR A 124 -3.70 0.79 -3.13
N ALA A 125 -3.45 0.54 -4.41
CA ALA A 125 -4.51 0.52 -5.40
C ALA A 125 -5.57 -0.55 -5.09
N LYS A 126 -5.14 -1.77 -4.72
CA LYS A 126 -6.03 -2.84 -4.30
C LYS A 126 -6.80 -2.46 -3.03
N GLU A 127 -6.13 -1.92 -2.02
CA GLU A 127 -6.80 -1.50 -0.76
C GLU A 127 -7.86 -0.42 -1.01
N LEU A 128 -7.58 0.56 -1.87
CA LEU A 128 -8.56 1.59 -2.26
C LEU A 128 -9.75 1.01 -3.02
N HIS A 129 -9.50 0.02 -3.87
CA HIS A 129 -10.58 -0.67 -4.60
C HIS A 129 -11.46 -1.44 -3.62
N ASP A 130 -10.86 -2.27 -2.76
CA ASP A 130 -11.58 -3.07 -1.78
C ASP A 130 -12.37 -2.18 -0.79
N ALA A 131 -11.82 -1.02 -0.42
CA ALA A 131 -12.49 -0.03 0.44
C ALA A 131 -13.74 0.62 -0.19
N THR A 132 -13.89 0.53 -1.51
CA THR A 132 -15.04 1.07 -2.27
C THR A 132 -15.86 -0.02 -2.95
N ALA A 133 -15.41 -1.29 -2.89
CA ALA A 133 -16.05 -2.42 -3.53
C ALA A 133 -16.99 -3.14 -2.55
N GLY A 134 -18.20 -2.61 -2.33
CA GLY A 134 -19.16 -3.31 -1.47
C GLY A 134 -20.37 -2.51 -1.02
N ILE A 135 -21.02 -3.00 0.03
CA ILE A 135 -22.10 -2.27 0.72
C ILE A 135 -21.44 -1.39 1.78
N GLY A 136 -21.49 -0.09 1.57
CA GLY A 136 -20.80 0.89 2.40
C GLY A 136 -19.35 1.08 1.96
N THR A 137 -18.69 2.04 2.58
CA THR A 137 -17.31 2.44 2.28
C THR A 137 -16.45 2.17 3.51
N ASP A 138 -15.21 1.72 3.32
CA ASP A 138 -14.21 1.73 4.40
C ASP A 138 -13.53 3.10 4.42
N GLU A 139 -14.12 4.05 5.15
CA GLU A 139 -13.59 5.41 5.20
C GLU A 139 -12.21 5.49 5.88
N ASP A 140 -11.88 4.56 6.77
CA ASP A 140 -10.59 4.53 7.47
C ASP A 140 -9.45 4.27 6.48
N VAL A 141 -9.61 3.29 5.58
CA VAL A 141 -8.62 3.01 4.52
C VAL A 141 -8.48 4.20 3.58
N LEU A 142 -9.60 4.81 3.16
CA LEU A 142 -9.57 5.98 2.29
C LEU A 142 -8.84 7.16 2.94
N ILE A 143 -9.08 7.43 4.23
CA ILE A 143 -8.39 8.48 4.98
C ILE A 143 -6.91 8.15 5.12
N GLU A 144 -6.57 6.92 5.50
CA GLU A 144 -5.19 6.48 5.68
C GLU A 144 -4.38 6.69 4.41
N VAL A 145 -4.87 6.24 3.26
CA VAL A 145 -4.13 6.36 2.00
C VAL A 145 -4.20 7.78 1.44
N MET A 146 -5.41 8.33 1.21
CA MET A 146 -5.56 9.59 0.48
C MET A 146 -5.08 10.81 1.26
N CYS A 147 -5.11 10.78 2.59
CA CYS A 147 -4.70 11.93 3.40
C CYS A 147 -3.23 11.89 3.85
N THR A 148 -2.52 10.77 3.67
CA THR A 148 -1.11 10.65 4.09
C THR A 148 -0.12 10.58 2.93
N MET A 149 -0.57 10.17 1.74
CA MET A 149 0.27 10.10 0.54
C MET A 149 0.51 11.48 -0.07
N SER A 150 1.71 11.68 -0.61
CA SER A 150 2.04 12.85 -1.41
C SER A 150 1.33 12.82 -2.77
N ASN A 151 1.27 13.98 -3.44
CA ASN A 151 0.68 14.06 -4.78
C ASN A 151 1.34 13.09 -5.78
N HIS A 152 2.66 12.91 -5.68
CA HIS A 152 3.38 11.96 -6.54
C HIS A 152 2.98 10.51 -6.22
N GLU A 153 2.92 10.14 -4.95
CA GLU A 153 2.50 8.78 -4.54
C GLU A 153 1.06 8.49 -4.98
N ILE A 154 0.13 9.44 -4.80
CA ILE A 154 -1.26 9.31 -5.28
C ILE A 154 -1.28 9.12 -6.81
N HIS A 155 -0.47 9.86 -7.55
CA HIS A 155 -0.37 9.70 -9.00
C HIS A 155 0.06 8.28 -9.39
N VAL A 156 1.13 7.75 -8.78
CA VAL A 156 1.63 6.40 -9.06
C VAL A 156 0.61 5.33 -8.65
N ILE A 157 -0.11 5.53 -7.54
CA ILE A 157 -1.21 4.65 -7.11
C ILE A 157 -2.34 4.65 -8.15
N LYS A 158 -2.74 5.81 -8.68
CA LYS A 158 -3.76 5.91 -9.75
C LYS A 158 -3.36 5.13 -11.01
N GLN A 159 -2.09 5.24 -11.42
CA GLN A 159 -1.59 4.46 -12.55
C GLN A 159 -1.71 2.96 -12.27
N ALA A 160 -1.30 2.52 -11.08
CA ALA A 160 -1.41 1.13 -10.66
C ALA A 160 -2.87 0.64 -10.62
N TYR A 161 -3.80 1.47 -10.14
CA TYR A 161 -5.24 1.21 -10.07
C TYR A 161 -5.84 0.85 -11.44
N THR A 162 -5.46 1.60 -12.46
CA THR A 162 -5.93 1.37 -13.84
C THR A 162 -5.19 0.25 -14.57
N ALA A 163 -3.95 -0.05 -14.15
CA ALA A 163 -3.12 -1.06 -14.80
C ALA A 163 -3.49 -2.50 -14.40
N SER A 164 -4.12 -2.69 -13.23
CA SER A 164 -4.45 -4.00 -12.69
C SER A 164 -5.66 -4.68 -13.34
N ASP A 165 -6.59 -3.94 -13.96
CA ASP A 165 -7.74 -4.53 -14.65
C ASP A 165 -8.31 -3.56 -15.71
N LEU A 166 -8.60 -4.06 -16.91
CA LEU A 166 -9.18 -3.30 -18.03
C LEU A 166 -10.64 -2.85 -17.76
N ARG A 167 -11.23 -3.27 -16.63
CA ARG A 167 -12.62 -3.00 -16.24
C ARG A 167 -12.79 -2.22 -14.94
N VAL A 168 -11.71 -1.92 -14.22
CA VAL A 168 -11.80 -1.15 -12.97
C VAL A 168 -12.02 0.33 -13.33
N PRO A 169 -13.03 1.01 -12.72
CA PRO A 169 -13.26 2.44 -12.94
C PRO A 169 -12.01 3.24 -12.59
N LEU A 170 -11.93 4.50 -13.02
CA LEU A 170 -10.88 5.36 -12.49
C LEU A 170 -11.05 5.44 -10.96
N LEU A 171 -9.96 5.46 -10.19
CA LEU A 171 -10.04 5.65 -8.72
C LEU A 171 -10.97 6.83 -8.36
N GLU A 172 -10.96 7.88 -9.18
CA GLU A 172 -11.85 9.01 -9.01
C GLU A 172 -13.35 8.68 -9.15
N ASP A 173 -13.70 7.80 -10.08
CA ASP A 173 -15.08 7.37 -10.30
C ASP A 173 -15.57 6.53 -9.12
N ASP A 174 -14.76 5.60 -8.63
CA ASP A 174 -15.09 4.79 -7.44
C ASP A 174 -15.26 5.67 -6.20
N LEU A 175 -14.33 6.60 -5.96
CA LEU A 175 -14.46 7.57 -4.87
C LEU A 175 -15.74 8.41 -5.00
N ARG A 176 -16.11 8.84 -6.21
CA ARG A 176 -17.31 9.67 -6.43
C ARG A 176 -18.62 8.88 -6.29
N GLY A 177 -18.60 7.62 -6.71
CA GLY A 177 -19.74 6.72 -6.69
C GLY A 177 -20.04 6.25 -5.28
N ASP A 178 -19.01 5.93 -4.50
CA ASP A 178 -19.16 5.28 -3.21
C ASP A 178 -19.24 6.26 -2.04
N THR A 179 -18.70 7.48 -2.18
CA THR A 179 -18.76 8.50 -1.12
C THR A 179 -19.79 9.61 -1.36
N SER A 180 -20.14 10.34 -0.29
CA SER A 180 -21.12 11.43 -0.35
C SER A 180 -20.71 12.69 0.44
N GLY A 181 -21.49 13.76 0.27
CA GLY A 181 -21.34 15.00 1.04
C GLY A 181 -19.94 15.63 0.98
N ASN A 182 -19.47 16.13 2.13
CA ASN A 182 -18.15 16.78 2.23
C ASN A 182 -17.00 15.78 2.09
N PHE A 183 -17.21 14.53 2.51
CA PHE A 183 -16.20 13.48 2.43
C PHE A 183 -15.83 13.20 0.97
N LYS A 184 -16.84 13.05 0.09
CA LYS A 184 -16.62 12.96 -1.36
C LYS A 184 -15.79 14.11 -1.91
N ARG A 185 -16.17 15.34 -1.58
CA ARG A 185 -15.49 16.54 -2.10
C ARG A 185 -14.02 16.56 -1.71
N LEU A 186 -13.70 16.12 -0.48
CA LEU A 186 -12.32 15.98 -0.02
C LEU A 186 -11.56 14.89 -0.79
N MET A 187 -12.11 13.67 -0.86
CA MET A 187 -11.45 12.53 -1.53
C MET A 187 -11.21 12.80 -3.02
N THR A 188 -12.21 13.33 -3.73
CA THR A 188 -12.06 13.74 -5.14
C THR A 188 -11.01 14.84 -5.30
N SER A 189 -10.96 15.82 -4.38
CA SER A 189 -9.95 16.88 -4.45
C SER A 189 -8.54 16.34 -4.27
N LEU A 190 -8.31 15.44 -3.31
CA LEU A 190 -7.00 14.81 -3.08
C LEU A 190 -6.58 13.96 -4.29
N CYS A 191 -7.53 13.24 -4.89
CA CYS A 191 -7.29 12.43 -6.09
C CYS A 191 -6.99 13.27 -7.35
N MET A 192 -7.57 14.48 -7.48
CA MET A 192 -7.35 15.34 -8.65
C MET A 192 -6.10 16.21 -8.57
N VAL A 193 -5.67 16.64 -7.38
CA VAL A 193 -4.49 17.51 -7.22
C VAL A 193 -3.21 16.83 -7.74
N SER A 194 -3.15 15.50 -7.72
CA SER A 194 -2.04 14.73 -8.30
C SER A 194 -1.93 14.83 -9.83
N THR A 195 -2.97 15.32 -10.53
CA THR A 195 -3.01 15.46 -11.99
C THR A 195 -2.57 16.86 -12.45
N PHE A 196 -2.67 17.88 -11.58
CA PHE A 196 -2.38 19.28 -11.96
C PHE A 196 -0.88 19.65 -11.93
N LEU A 197 -0.04 18.85 -11.27
CA LEU A 197 1.40 19.10 -11.20
C LEU A 197 2.18 18.59 -12.43
N ASP A 198 1.55 17.87 -13.34
CA ASP A 198 2.17 17.39 -14.58
C ASP A 198 2.04 18.38 -15.77
N ASN A 199 1.23 19.44 -15.60
CA ASN A 199 0.96 20.44 -16.65
C ASN A 199 1.71 21.79 -16.44
N ASN A 200 2.70 21.84 -15.55
CA ASN A 200 3.58 23.01 -15.36
C ASN A 200 5.05 22.63 -15.27
#